data_AF-A0A8H3B9W1-F1
#
_entry.id   AF-A0A8H3B9W1-F1
#
_cell.length_a   1.000
_cell.length_b   1.000
_cell.length_c   1.000
_cell.angle_alpha   90.00
_cell.angle_beta   90.00
_cell.angle_gamma   90.00
#
_symmetry.space_group_name_H-M   'P 1'
#
loop_
_entity.id
_entity.type
_entity.pdbx_description
1 polymer ?
#
loop_
_entity_poly.entity_id
_entity_poly.type
_entity_poly.pdbx_seq_one_letter_code
_entity_poly.pdbx_strand_id
1 'polypeptide(L)'
;MRLLASYLAIKNNSWLREESLGVLLEYLGVLESYKAEITQSIKAERPCTLPSAQKLLGFTPTESSSSRFKVLKGSLLGCRTSKAALRSEIWLPGNHIDAIIKEELPKRLNSLVESWHSTALALPHIQPHHPISIPQYSKFGAGPNDSSMAKLHVISKLLGVLNMTGHIRVESQCDYTIAHHLWLGRMFEIIYISTGELVPVLPWGQAPGFRRNSVHLRSWLARDWKIICASDYSANSITHILLHFLVRSSLQGILSEHSDAPFALKGTVKDHELKTALMVPFHEFCFMRATDRIHQAVGSIKHILDKGARPDAAVLVHSIEFLMRDFMVFMNPSGRPAFDGLLLPFSWAQDLAHKYKDVSDGCSTKCFSEFCTAIEQVSAELCFGMPEPWSFAGKPITPTVVDVLNIRLCWCIALAIGHMDPLDENLPLALETLRKISSDEMPLKCLHRYSTAAGTYHIFTKVNDQQAALTALRQTFRHESLILVLKDAQLNHPAKLMVGVHTIVCSDPTELADTLDKFTHSSSPSVLDEEPSDSNFTPQTGPAEEHLDAVGHGHCVFPSRENEKSSSDHHGGISRH
;
A
#
# COMPACT_ATOMS: atom_id res chain seq x y z
N MET A 1 18.73 -4.38 -37.75
CA MET A 1 19.58 -3.26 -37.27
C MET A 1 18.69 -2.33 -36.49
N ARG A 2 18.93 -2.29 -35.17
CA ARG A 2 17.82 -2.35 -34.22
C ARG A 2 16.81 -3.36 -34.84
N LEU A 3 15.52 -3.07 -34.99
CA LEU A 3 14.54 -3.86 -35.75
C LEU A 3 14.25 -5.36 -35.38
N LEU A 4 14.47 -6.00 -34.21
CA LEU A 4 15.36 -5.83 -33.05
C LEU A 4 15.40 -4.43 -32.41
N ALA A 5 14.28 -3.73 -32.50
CA ALA A 5 14.00 -2.43 -31.89
C ALA A 5 12.96 -2.65 -30.81
N SER A 6 13.42 -3.22 -29.68
CA SER A 6 12.60 -3.71 -28.55
C SER A 6 11.31 -4.34 -29.07
N TYR A 7 11.51 -5.40 -29.86
CA TYR A 7 10.72 -5.73 -31.05
C TYR A 7 9.65 -6.77 -30.72
N LEU A 8 8.35 -6.50 -30.85
CA LEU A 8 7.67 -5.32 -31.42
C LEU A 8 6.89 -4.57 -30.32
N ALA A 9 7.58 -3.66 -29.61
CA ALA A 9 7.11 -2.91 -28.42
C ALA A 9 6.45 -3.81 -27.35
N ILE A 10 6.98 -5.04 -27.21
CA ILE A 10 6.35 -6.22 -26.60
C ILE A 10 5.07 -6.62 -27.34
N LYS A 11 5.21 -7.48 -28.37
CA LYS A 11 4.12 -7.79 -29.28
C LYS A 11 2.99 -8.54 -28.57
N ASN A 12 1.75 -8.11 -28.80
CA ASN A 12 0.52 -8.76 -28.32
C ASN A 12 0.37 -8.81 -26.79
N ASN A 13 0.96 -7.85 -26.06
CA ASN A 13 0.87 -7.76 -24.60
C ASN A 13 1.27 -9.06 -23.87
N SER A 14 2.23 -9.83 -24.41
CA SER A 14 2.68 -11.10 -23.80
C SER A 14 3.13 -10.93 -22.35
N TRP A 15 3.87 -9.86 -22.06
CA TRP A 15 4.27 -9.45 -20.72
C TRP A 15 3.14 -9.20 -19.70
N LEU A 16 1.89 -8.96 -20.14
CA LEU A 16 0.75 -8.94 -19.21
C LEU A 16 0.43 -10.31 -18.62
N ARG A 17 0.78 -11.36 -19.37
CA ARG A 17 0.56 -12.77 -19.04
C ARG A 17 1.85 -13.45 -18.57
N GLU A 18 2.89 -12.66 -18.32
CA GLU A 18 4.17 -13.18 -17.84
C GLU A 18 4.07 -13.38 -16.33
N GLU A 19 4.01 -14.64 -15.91
CA GLU A 19 3.95 -15.02 -14.49
C GLU A 19 5.37 -14.96 -13.86
N SER A 20 6.43 -15.05 -14.68
CA SER A 20 7.81 -14.94 -14.20
C SER A 20 8.26 -13.49 -14.00
N LEU A 21 8.51 -13.14 -12.73
CA LEU A 21 9.10 -11.86 -12.34
C LEU A 21 10.37 -11.52 -13.13
N GLY A 22 11.29 -12.48 -13.28
CA GLY A 22 12.59 -12.25 -13.94
C GLY A 22 12.41 -11.80 -15.38
N VAL A 23 11.57 -12.50 -16.13
CA VAL A 23 11.28 -12.21 -17.54
C VAL A 23 10.54 -10.87 -17.68
N LEU A 24 9.63 -10.54 -16.75
CA LEU A 24 8.97 -9.23 -16.70
C LEU A 24 9.98 -8.08 -16.46
N LEU A 25 10.92 -8.25 -15.52
CA LEU A 25 11.96 -7.24 -15.25
C LEU A 25 12.94 -7.08 -16.43
N GLU A 26 13.26 -8.17 -17.14
CA GLU A 26 14.05 -8.11 -18.38
C GLU A 26 13.32 -7.31 -19.48
N TYR A 27 12.02 -7.56 -19.71
CA TYR A 27 11.22 -6.76 -20.65
C TYR A 27 11.24 -5.27 -20.29
N LEU A 28 11.07 -4.92 -19.00
CA LEU A 28 11.13 -3.53 -18.56
C LEU A 28 12.52 -2.89 -18.77
N GLY A 29 13.61 -3.63 -18.54
CA GLY A 29 14.97 -3.17 -18.84
C GLY A 29 15.20 -2.92 -20.35
N VAL A 30 14.60 -3.74 -21.20
CA VAL A 30 14.61 -3.58 -22.67
C VAL A 30 13.76 -2.38 -23.12
N LEU A 31 12.67 -2.05 -22.43
CA LEU A 31 11.88 -0.83 -22.67
C LEU A 31 12.62 0.45 -22.21
N GLU A 32 13.25 0.41 -21.03
CA GLU A 32 14.01 1.54 -20.49
C GLU A 32 15.17 1.91 -21.44
N SER A 33 15.94 0.90 -21.85
CA SER A 33 16.99 1.02 -22.87
C SER A 33 16.45 1.53 -24.20
N TYR A 34 15.24 1.10 -24.60
CA TYR A 34 14.62 1.54 -25.84
C TYR A 34 14.39 3.05 -25.89
N LYS A 35 13.78 3.58 -24.82
CA LYS A 35 13.49 4.99 -24.61
C LYS A 35 14.76 5.85 -24.56
N ALA A 36 15.84 5.33 -23.96
CA ALA A 36 17.10 6.04 -23.84
C ALA A 36 17.73 6.38 -25.20
N GLU A 37 17.87 5.42 -26.13
CA GLU A 37 18.45 5.71 -27.45
C GLU A 37 17.50 6.54 -28.34
N ILE A 38 16.18 6.41 -28.17
CA ILE A 38 15.20 7.31 -28.82
C ILE A 38 15.41 8.75 -28.33
N THR A 39 15.46 8.95 -27.01
CA THR A 39 15.73 10.24 -26.37
C THR A 39 17.03 10.86 -26.90
N GLN A 40 18.11 10.09 -26.95
CA GLN A 40 19.40 10.53 -27.48
C GLN A 40 19.28 11.00 -28.94
N SER A 41 18.52 10.26 -29.75
CA SER A 41 18.25 10.59 -31.16
C SER A 41 17.46 11.90 -31.32
N ILE A 42 16.56 12.22 -30.38
CA ILE A 42 15.76 13.47 -30.42
C ILE A 42 16.56 14.68 -29.92
N LYS A 43 17.38 14.49 -28.87
CA LYS A 43 18.18 15.56 -28.27
C LYS A 43 19.41 15.99 -29.09
N ALA A 44 19.87 15.15 -30.00
CA ALA A 44 21.05 15.46 -30.80
C ALA A 44 20.84 16.70 -31.69
N GLU A 45 21.91 17.50 -31.83
CA GLU A 45 21.90 18.64 -32.74
C GLU A 45 21.68 18.18 -34.20
N ARG A 46 22.37 17.11 -34.60
CA ARG A 46 22.27 16.48 -35.92
C ARG A 46 21.98 14.97 -35.82
N PRO A 47 20.72 14.57 -35.56
CA PRO A 47 20.35 13.17 -35.41
C PRO A 47 20.81 12.24 -36.55
N CYS A 48 20.95 12.74 -37.79
CA CYS A 48 21.41 11.96 -38.93
C CYS A 48 22.84 11.43 -38.80
N THR A 49 23.71 12.06 -37.98
CA THR A 49 25.10 11.61 -37.80
C THR A 49 25.24 10.51 -36.76
N LEU A 50 24.22 10.27 -35.92
CA LEU A 50 24.28 9.24 -34.87
C LEU A 50 24.15 7.82 -35.45
N PRO A 51 25.11 6.91 -35.20
CA PRO A 51 24.98 5.50 -35.56
C PRO A 51 23.78 4.82 -34.89
N SER A 52 23.39 5.25 -33.67
CA SER A 52 22.20 4.74 -32.97
C SER A 52 20.89 5.15 -33.66
N ALA A 53 20.79 6.37 -34.19
CA ALA A 53 19.63 6.84 -34.94
C ALA A 53 19.54 6.19 -36.33
N GLN A 54 20.67 6.11 -37.05
CA GLN A 54 20.83 5.37 -38.32
C GLN A 54 20.35 3.92 -38.18
N LYS A 55 20.85 3.24 -37.14
CA LYS A 55 20.49 1.87 -36.76
C LYS A 55 19.03 1.74 -36.32
N LEU A 56 18.45 2.72 -35.60
CA LEU A 56 17.04 2.71 -35.18
C LEU A 56 16.07 2.86 -36.35
N LEU A 57 16.26 3.88 -37.18
CA LEU A 57 15.26 4.35 -38.15
C LEU A 57 15.50 3.83 -39.57
N GLY A 58 16.46 2.93 -39.74
CA GLY A 58 16.73 2.25 -41.00
C GLY A 58 17.25 3.21 -42.07
N PHE A 59 18.32 3.94 -41.77
CA PHE A 59 19.01 4.76 -42.76
C PHE A 59 20.54 4.71 -42.59
N THR A 60 21.29 4.86 -43.67
CA THR A 60 22.76 4.76 -43.69
C THR A 60 23.38 5.82 -44.62
N PRO A 61 24.54 6.42 -44.28
CA PRO A 61 25.20 7.41 -45.13
C PRO A 61 25.72 6.82 -46.44
N THR A 62 25.96 7.66 -47.44
CA THR A 62 26.70 7.30 -48.66
C THR A 62 28.21 7.34 -48.43
N GLU A 63 28.96 6.38 -48.99
CA GLU A 63 30.42 6.29 -48.92
C GLU A 63 31.14 7.54 -49.46
N SER A 64 30.51 8.27 -50.39
CA SER A 64 31.06 9.46 -51.04
C SER A 64 30.63 10.80 -50.42
N SER A 65 29.65 10.84 -49.51
CA SER A 65 29.34 12.06 -48.74
C SER A 65 28.48 11.82 -47.50
N SER A 66 28.72 12.63 -46.45
CA SER A 66 27.89 12.71 -45.25
C SER A 66 26.59 13.53 -45.42
N SER A 67 26.30 14.00 -46.64
CA SER A 67 25.17 14.89 -46.94
C SER A 67 23.88 14.14 -47.32
N ARG A 68 23.97 12.89 -47.77
CA ARG A 68 22.85 12.04 -48.18
C ARG A 68 22.89 10.66 -47.54
N PHE A 69 21.70 10.09 -47.37
CA PHE A 69 21.48 8.82 -46.70
C PHE A 69 20.51 7.95 -47.50
N LYS A 70 20.82 6.65 -47.58
CA LYS A 70 19.91 5.60 -48.07
C LYS A 70 18.89 5.30 -47.00
N VAL A 71 17.61 5.20 -47.36
CA VAL A 71 16.50 5.03 -46.40
C VAL A 71 15.70 3.78 -46.75
N LEU A 72 15.41 2.94 -45.75
CA LEU A 72 14.56 1.77 -45.91
C LEU A 72 13.11 2.18 -46.19
N LYS A 73 12.54 1.66 -47.28
CA LYS A 73 11.21 2.04 -47.80
C LYS A 73 10.06 1.89 -46.78
N GLY A 74 10.17 0.93 -45.86
CA GLY A 74 9.19 0.68 -44.79
C GLY A 74 9.47 1.39 -43.46
N SER A 75 10.47 2.28 -43.37
CA SER A 75 10.77 3.02 -42.12
C SER A 75 9.94 4.30 -41.99
N LEU A 76 9.96 4.90 -40.79
CA LEU A 76 9.33 6.21 -40.51
C LEU A 76 9.69 7.27 -41.56
N LEU A 77 10.96 7.31 -41.97
CA LEU A 77 11.51 8.27 -42.94
C LEU A 77 11.00 8.00 -44.36
N GLY A 78 10.88 6.71 -44.74
CA GLY A 78 10.28 6.31 -46.02
C GLY A 78 8.79 6.64 -46.09
N CYS A 79 8.02 6.24 -45.08
CA CYS A 79 6.57 6.47 -45.02
C CYS A 79 6.19 7.97 -45.04
N ARG A 80 6.95 8.85 -44.36
CA ARG A 80 6.68 10.30 -44.36
C ARG A 80 7.08 11.01 -45.66
N THR A 81 7.94 10.42 -46.49
CA THR A 81 8.35 11.00 -47.79
C THR A 81 7.65 10.35 -48.99
N SER A 82 6.95 9.24 -48.77
CA SER A 82 6.20 8.49 -49.79
C SER A 82 4.86 9.14 -50.17
N LYS A 83 4.91 10.23 -50.94
CA LYS A 83 3.80 10.67 -51.82
C LYS A 83 4.13 10.65 -53.32
N ALA A 84 5.40 10.45 -53.73
CA ALA A 84 5.83 10.70 -55.12
C ALA A 84 6.90 9.73 -55.69
N ALA A 85 7.24 8.62 -55.02
CA ALA A 85 8.41 7.80 -55.40
C ALA A 85 8.10 6.31 -55.64
N LEU A 86 7.79 5.95 -56.88
CA LEU A 86 7.71 4.57 -57.37
C LEU A 86 9.10 3.90 -57.58
N ARG A 87 10.17 4.46 -57.03
CA ARG A 87 11.55 3.95 -57.17
C ARG A 87 11.87 2.89 -56.10
N SER A 88 12.90 2.10 -56.38
CA SER A 88 13.41 1.03 -55.52
C SER A 88 14.14 1.55 -54.27
N GLU A 89 14.78 2.71 -54.37
CA GLU A 89 15.59 3.30 -53.31
C GLU A 89 15.16 4.73 -52.98
N ILE A 90 15.04 5.03 -51.68
CA ILE A 90 14.73 6.36 -51.16
C ILE A 90 16.03 6.98 -50.65
N TRP A 91 16.33 8.19 -51.14
CA TRP A 91 17.54 8.94 -50.81
C TRP A 91 17.15 10.29 -50.21
N LEU A 92 17.47 10.52 -48.93
CA LEU A 92 17.14 11.77 -48.23
C LEU A 92 18.42 12.55 -47.84
N PRO A 93 18.39 13.88 -47.90
CA PRO A 93 19.46 14.70 -47.35
C PRO A 93 19.37 14.74 -45.81
N GLY A 94 20.52 14.91 -45.15
CA GLY A 94 20.61 14.83 -43.68
C GLY A 94 19.68 15.79 -42.93
N ASN A 95 19.49 17.01 -43.44
CA ASN A 95 18.59 18.01 -42.84
C ASN A 95 17.11 17.57 -42.83
N HIS A 96 16.64 16.84 -43.84
CA HIS A 96 15.27 16.30 -43.85
C HIS A 96 15.11 15.17 -42.84
N ILE A 97 16.15 14.35 -42.64
CA ILE A 97 16.17 13.32 -41.60
C ILE A 97 16.20 13.96 -40.20
N ASP A 98 17.07 14.95 -39.99
CA ASP A 98 17.16 15.74 -38.76
C ASP A 98 15.80 16.35 -38.38
N ALA A 99 15.08 16.90 -39.36
CA ALA A 99 13.74 17.48 -39.18
C ALA A 99 12.67 16.42 -38.83
N ILE A 100 12.55 15.34 -39.63
CA ILE A 100 11.53 14.29 -39.37
C ILE A 100 11.77 13.63 -38.01
N ILE A 101 13.03 13.44 -37.59
CA ILE A 101 13.34 12.88 -36.27
C ILE A 101 12.87 13.81 -35.15
N LYS A 102 13.16 15.11 -35.24
CA LYS A 102 12.78 16.09 -34.22
C LYS A 102 11.28 16.36 -34.16
N GLU A 103 10.55 16.19 -35.26
CA GLU A 103 9.09 16.40 -35.29
C GLU A 103 8.29 15.14 -34.92
N GLU A 104 8.58 13.99 -35.54
CA GLU A 104 7.70 12.81 -35.49
C GLU A 104 8.04 11.80 -34.39
N LEU A 105 9.32 11.69 -34.03
CA LEU A 105 9.76 10.73 -33.03
C LEU A 105 9.27 11.08 -31.60
N PRO A 106 9.14 12.37 -31.18
CA PRO A 106 8.47 12.75 -29.94
C PRO A 106 7.02 12.28 -29.84
N LYS A 107 6.22 12.52 -30.89
CA LYS A 107 4.79 12.17 -30.94
C LYS A 107 4.60 10.66 -30.78
N ARG A 108 5.46 9.88 -31.47
CA ARG A 108 5.43 8.41 -31.44
C ARG A 108 5.93 7.84 -30.12
N LEU A 109 6.95 8.42 -29.50
CA LEU A 109 7.38 8.00 -28.16
C LEU A 109 6.28 8.26 -27.12
N ASN A 110 5.59 9.41 -27.20
CA ASN A 110 4.48 9.72 -26.30
C ASN A 110 3.36 8.67 -26.39
N SER A 111 2.89 8.36 -27.62
CA SER A 111 1.85 7.35 -27.87
C SER A 111 2.27 5.92 -27.44
N LEU A 112 3.56 5.57 -27.52
CA LEU A 112 4.07 4.30 -26.99
C LEU A 112 4.03 4.27 -25.45
N VAL A 113 4.46 5.35 -24.78
CA VAL A 113 4.44 5.46 -23.32
C VAL A 113 3.01 5.47 -22.77
N GLU A 114 2.08 6.13 -23.46
CA GLU A 114 0.64 6.07 -23.17
C GLU A 114 0.10 4.64 -23.22
N SER A 115 0.38 3.93 -24.32
CA SER A 115 -0.01 2.53 -24.48
C SER A 115 0.59 1.63 -23.39
N TRP A 116 1.86 1.83 -23.02
CA TRP A 116 2.48 1.11 -21.91
C TRP A 116 1.88 1.48 -20.55
N HIS A 117 1.45 2.73 -20.32
CA HIS A 117 0.81 3.15 -19.07
C HIS A 117 -0.55 2.46 -18.88
N SER A 118 -1.46 2.60 -19.85
CA SER A 118 -2.78 1.96 -19.79
C SER A 118 -2.68 0.43 -19.72
N THR A 119 -1.68 -0.15 -20.38
CA THR A 119 -1.38 -1.59 -20.32
C THR A 119 -0.85 -1.99 -18.94
N ALA A 120 0.10 -1.24 -18.38
CA ALA A 120 0.71 -1.56 -17.09
C ALA A 120 -0.32 -1.53 -15.94
N LEU A 121 -1.29 -0.61 -15.96
CA LEU A 121 -2.39 -0.57 -14.98
C LEU A 121 -3.26 -1.85 -14.95
N ALA A 122 -3.15 -2.73 -15.94
CA ALA A 122 -3.81 -4.04 -15.98
C ALA A 122 -2.91 -5.24 -15.60
N LEU A 123 -1.62 -5.04 -15.27
CA LEU A 123 -0.72 -6.14 -14.85
C LEU A 123 -1.19 -6.79 -13.54
N PRO A 124 -1.23 -8.13 -13.42
CA PRO A 124 -1.42 -8.82 -12.14
C PRO A 124 -0.38 -8.41 -11.08
N HIS A 125 0.87 -8.21 -11.53
CA HIS A 125 2.00 -7.77 -10.70
C HIS A 125 1.89 -6.32 -10.18
N ILE A 126 0.88 -5.55 -10.60
CA ILE A 126 0.54 -4.27 -9.94
C ILE A 126 -0.95 -4.18 -9.57
N GLN A 127 -1.72 -5.27 -9.71
CA GLN A 127 -3.03 -5.32 -9.07
C GLN A 127 -2.85 -5.48 -7.56
N PRO A 128 -3.70 -4.82 -6.75
CA PRO A 128 -3.82 -5.11 -5.34
C PRO A 128 -4.18 -6.58 -5.13
N HIS A 129 -3.74 -7.14 -4.00
CA HIS A 129 -4.47 -8.29 -3.47
C HIS A 129 -5.76 -7.75 -2.83
N HIS A 130 -6.90 -8.37 -3.16
CA HIS A 130 -8.19 -8.05 -2.53
C HIS A 130 -8.78 -9.23 -1.73
N PRO A 131 -8.05 -9.82 -0.75
CA PRO A 131 -8.71 -10.44 0.38
C PRO A 131 -9.37 -9.32 1.18
N ILE A 132 -10.64 -9.05 0.86
CA ILE A 132 -11.51 -8.20 1.67
C ILE A 132 -11.98 -8.98 2.91
N SER A 133 -11.90 -10.31 2.88
CA SER A 133 -11.98 -11.18 4.06
C SER A 133 -10.68 -11.14 4.87
N ILE A 134 -10.81 -10.97 6.19
CA ILE A 134 -9.70 -11.17 7.15
C ILE A 134 -9.29 -12.65 7.10
N PRO A 135 -8.01 -12.98 6.85
CA PRO A 135 -7.54 -14.37 6.87
C PRO A 135 -7.70 -15.05 8.23
N GLN A 136 -7.99 -16.34 8.24
CA GLN A 136 -7.96 -17.15 9.45
C GLN A 136 -6.54 -17.71 9.65
N TYR A 137 -5.78 -17.10 10.58
CA TYR A 137 -4.43 -17.48 10.99
C TYR A 137 -3.38 -17.49 9.87
N SER A 138 -2.64 -16.38 9.74
CA SER A 138 -1.25 -16.45 9.25
C SER A 138 -0.37 -17.15 10.29
N LYS A 139 0.75 -17.75 9.86
CA LYS A 139 1.77 -18.29 10.78
C LYS A 139 2.77 -17.20 11.15
N PHE A 140 3.33 -17.27 12.37
CA PHE A 140 4.46 -16.43 12.75
C PHE A 140 5.61 -16.62 11.76
N GLY A 141 6.20 -15.53 11.26
CA GLY A 141 7.26 -15.59 10.24
C GLY A 141 6.80 -15.96 8.83
N ALA A 142 5.50 -16.16 8.57
CA ALA A 142 4.95 -16.16 7.22
C ALA A 142 4.81 -14.71 6.71
N GLY A 143 5.94 -14.00 6.67
CA GLY A 143 6.00 -12.61 6.23
C GLY A 143 5.50 -12.45 4.79
N PRO A 144 5.06 -11.24 4.40
CA PRO A 144 4.44 -11.02 3.10
C PRO A 144 5.44 -11.29 1.96
N ASN A 145 5.26 -12.49 1.39
CA ASN A 145 5.95 -13.17 0.29
C ASN A 145 6.91 -12.33 -0.58
N ASP A 146 7.90 -13.00 -1.18
CA ASP A 146 8.75 -12.48 -2.27
C ASP A 146 7.94 -11.76 -3.38
N SER A 147 6.65 -12.08 -3.55
CA SER A 147 5.74 -11.32 -4.42
C SER A 147 5.64 -9.84 -4.09
N SER A 148 5.57 -9.41 -2.83
CA SER A 148 5.37 -7.98 -2.49
C SER A 148 6.62 -7.15 -2.82
N MET A 149 7.81 -7.68 -2.48
CA MET A 149 9.11 -7.22 -2.96
C MET A 149 9.14 -7.10 -4.48
N ALA A 150 8.71 -8.16 -5.17
CA ALA A 150 8.69 -8.27 -6.63
C ALA A 150 7.78 -7.23 -7.29
N LYS A 151 6.54 -7.07 -6.82
CA LYS A 151 5.58 -6.09 -7.33
C LYS A 151 6.12 -4.66 -7.23
N LEU A 152 6.77 -4.32 -6.11
CA LEU A 152 7.30 -2.97 -5.89
C LEU A 152 8.61 -2.72 -6.67
N HIS A 153 9.41 -3.77 -6.95
CA HIS A 153 10.47 -3.71 -7.97
C HIS A 153 9.89 -3.44 -9.37
N VAL A 154 8.81 -4.14 -9.74
CA VAL A 154 8.10 -3.96 -11.03
C VAL A 154 7.55 -2.54 -11.16
N ILE A 155 6.88 -1.97 -10.14
CA ILE A 155 6.43 -0.57 -10.16
C ILE A 155 7.61 0.40 -10.29
N SER A 156 8.68 0.19 -9.52
CA SER A 156 9.87 1.05 -9.59
C SER A 156 10.48 1.08 -11.00
N LYS A 157 10.53 -0.08 -11.70
CA LYS A 157 10.94 -0.15 -13.10
C LYS A 157 9.92 0.44 -14.08
N LEU A 158 8.62 0.22 -13.87
CA LEU A 158 7.55 0.83 -14.68
C LEU A 158 7.61 2.36 -14.63
N LEU A 159 7.77 2.96 -13.46
CA LEU A 159 7.96 4.41 -13.30
C LEU A 159 9.24 4.88 -14.01
N GLY A 160 10.32 4.08 -13.99
CA GLY A 160 11.52 4.31 -14.79
C GLY A 160 11.28 4.32 -16.30
N VAL A 161 10.49 3.36 -16.81
CA VAL A 161 10.09 3.25 -18.23
C VAL A 161 9.15 4.39 -18.64
N LEU A 162 8.16 4.75 -17.82
CA LEU A 162 7.13 5.73 -18.16
C LEU A 162 7.57 7.20 -18.00
N ASN A 163 8.61 7.50 -17.22
CA ASN A 163 9.08 8.87 -16.97
C ASN A 163 9.58 9.56 -18.27
N MET A 164 8.88 10.62 -18.72
CA MET A 164 9.24 11.43 -19.90
C MET A 164 9.96 12.75 -19.56
N THR A 165 10.25 13.00 -18.28
CA THR A 165 10.72 14.30 -17.78
C THR A 165 12.06 14.73 -18.35
N GLY A 166 12.12 15.96 -18.86
CA GLY A 166 13.35 16.54 -19.39
C GLY A 166 13.87 15.84 -20.65
N HIS A 167 13.11 14.92 -21.24
CA HIS A 167 13.52 14.21 -22.45
C HIS A 167 13.19 15.01 -23.72
N ILE A 168 12.05 15.70 -23.76
CA ILE A 168 11.61 16.54 -24.90
C ILE A 168 10.77 17.73 -24.37
N ARG A 169 10.81 18.88 -25.05
CA ARG A 169 9.77 19.92 -24.93
C ARG A 169 8.84 19.83 -26.14
N VAL A 170 7.69 19.22 -25.96
CA VAL A 170 6.51 19.39 -26.83
C VAL A 170 5.36 19.75 -25.90
N GLU A 171 4.60 20.79 -26.23
CA GLU A 171 3.63 21.45 -25.34
C GLU A 171 2.39 20.59 -25.02
N SER A 172 2.35 19.35 -25.51
CA SER A 172 1.24 18.40 -25.40
C SER A 172 1.60 17.03 -24.81
N GLN A 173 2.78 16.87 -24.18
CA GLN A 173 3.13 15.60 -23.52
C GLN A 173 2.52 15.49 -22.12
N CYS A 174 1.67 14.49 -21.91
CA CYS A 174 1.17 14.11 -20.60
C CYS A 174 2.26 13.36 -19.80
N ASP A 175 2.35 13.60 -18.49
CA ASP A 175 3.20 12.81 -17.61
C ASP A 175 2.44 11.59 -17.08
N TYR A 176 2.47 10.49 -17.84
CA TYR A 176 1.78 9.24 -17.52
C TYR A 176 2.23 8.56 -16.21
N THR A 177 3.27 9.08 -15.54
CA THR A 177 3.60 8.66 -14.16
C THR A 177 2.81 9.42 -13.10
N ILE A 178 2.12 10.50 -13.44
CA ILE A 178 1.36 11.35 -12.50
C ILE A 178 -0.09 11.53 -12.97
N ALA A 179 -0.65 10.46 -13.55
CA ALA A 179 -2.07 10.35 -13.86
C ALA A 179 -2.87 10.22 -12.55
N HIS A 180 -3.19 11.37 -11.94
CA HIS A 180 -3.68 11.47 -10.57
C HIS A 180 -2.74 10.76 -9.58
N HIS A 181 -3.28 10.20 -8.49
CA HIS A 181 -2.55 9.44 -7.48
C HIS A 181 -2.48 7.93 -7.77
N LEU A 182 -2.89 7.44 -8.96
CA LEU A 182 -3.04 6.00 -9.25
C LEU A 182 -1.78 5.16 -8.93
N TRP A 183 -0.59 5.68 -9.24
CA TRP A 183 0.68 5.00 -8.94
C TRP A 183 1.07 5.04 -7.45
N LEU A 184 0.65 6.07 -6.71
CA LEU A 184 0.74 6.07 -5.25
C LEU A 184 -0.23 5.04 -4.66
N GLY A 185 -1.49 5.03 -5.13
CA GLY A 185 -2.49 4.05 -4.74
C GLY A 185 -2.01 2.61 -4.92
N ARG A 186 -1.43 2.27 -6.09
CA ARG A 186 -0.86 0.93 -6.31
C ARG A 186 0.30 0.58 -5.39
N MET A 187 1.17 1.53 -5.02
CA MET A 187 2.24 1.22 -4.05
C MET A 187 1.71 1.14 -2.62
N PHE A 188 0.74 1.99 -2.26
CA PHE A 188 0.03 1.91 -1.00
C PHE A 188 -0.65 0.55 -0.82
N GLU A 189 -1.40 0.07 -1.82
CA GLU A 189 -2.06 -1.25 -1.83
C GLU A 189 -1.12 -2.48 -1.78
N ILE A 190 0.20 -2.29 -1.90
CA ILE A 190 1.19 -3.38 -1.75
C ILE A 190 2.05 -3.19 -0.48
N ILE A 191 2.32 -1.96 -0.05
CA ILE A 191 3.02 -1.68 1.23
C ILE A 191 2.08 -1.91 2.42
N TYR A 192 0.82 -1.52 2.28
CA TYR A 192 -0.21 -1.58 3.32
C TYR A 192 -1.34 -2.52 2.87
N ILE A 193 -1.53 -3.61 3.58
CA ILE A 193 -2.50 -4.65 3.20
C ILE A 193 -3.89 -4.27 3.71
N SER A 194 -4.95 -4.74 3.02
CA SER A 194 -6.36 -4.56 3.44
C SER A 194 -6.65 -5.00 4.88
N THR A 195 -5.80 -5.86 5.45
CA THR A 195 -5.84 -6.36 6.82
C THR A 195 -5.35 -5.38 7.89
N GLY A 196 -4.41 -4.46 7.57
CA GLY A 196 -3.72 -3.60 8.55
C GLY A 196 -2.25 -3.97 8.81
N GLU A 197 -1.82 -5.10 8.26
CA GLU A 197 -0.43 -5.56 8.15
C GLU A 197 0.39 -4.64 7.22
N LEU A 198 1.67 -4.41 7.56
CA LEU A 198 2.63 -3.73 6.69
C LEU A 198 3.60 -4.74 6.08
N VAL A 199 3.95 -4.53 4.80
CA VAL A 199 5.06 -5.23 4.17
C VAL A 199 6.39 -4.62 4.62
N PRO A 200 7.33 -5.40 5.21
CA PRO A 200 8.64 -4.89 5.60
C PRO A 200 9.41 -4.34 4.40
N VAL A 201 9.73 -3.04 4.44
CA VAL A 201 10.38 -2.32 3.33
C VAL A 201 11.93 -2.41 3.41
N LEU A 202 12.45 -2.92 4.52
CA LEU A 202 13.88 -2.97 4.85
C LEU A 202 14.74 -3.82 3.88
N PRO A 203 14.31 -4.99 3.38
CA PRO A 203 15.13 -5.81 2.47
C PRO A 203 15.43 -5.14 1.11
N TRP A 204 14.71 -4.08 0.75
CA TRP A 204 14.77 -3.48 -0.59
C TRP A 204 16.08 -2.76 -0.87
N GLY A 205 16.66 -2.08 0.13
CA GLY A 205 17.94 -1.35 -0.03
C GLY A 205 19.12 -2.30 -0.32
N GLN A 206 19.02 -3.55 0.13
CA GLN A 206 20.04 -4.58 -0.07
C GLN A 206 19.87 -5.35 -1.40
N ALA A 207 18.70 -5.27 -2.04
CA ALA A 207 18.40 -6.06 -3.24
C ALA A 207 19.25 -5.63 -4.47
N PRO A 208 19.99 -6.57 -5.11
CA PRO A 208 20.80 -6.26 -6.28
C PRO A 208 20.02 -5.56 -7.40
N GLY A 209 20.59 -4.47 -7.93
CA GLY A 209 19.96 -3.65 -8.96
C GLY A 209 18.89 -2.67 -8.46
N PHE A 210 18.23 -2.92 -7.31
CA PHE A 210 17.16 -2.05 -6.81
C PHE A 210 17.66 -0.63 -6.44
N ARG A 211 18.89 -0.52 -5.93
CA ARG A 211 19.58 0.77 -5.71
C ARG A 211 19.65 1.66 -6.96
N ARG A 212 19.64 1.10 -8.17
CA ARG A 212 19.59 1.88 -9.42
C ARG A 212 18.18 2.41 -9.71
N ASN A 213 17.16 1.68 -9.26
CA ASN A 213 15.75 1.97 -9.52
C ASN A 213 15.15 2.93 -8.48
N SER A 214 15.70 3.00 -7.27
CA SER A 214 15.31 3.99 -6.25
C SER A 214 15.43 5.44 -6.74
N VAL A 215 16.35 5.71 -7.68
CA VAL A 215 16.45 6.99 -8.40
C VAL A 215 15.18 7.32 -9.19
N HIS A 216 14.54 6.34 -9.83
CA HIS A 216 13.26 6.55 -10.51
C HIS A 216 12.17 6.93 -9.51
N LEU A 217 12.02 6.17 -8.42
CA LEU A 217 11.05 6.45 -7.34
C LEU A 217 11.25 7.85 -6.76
N ARG A 218 12.49 8.20 -6.38
CA ARG A 218 12.88 9.52 -5.86
C ARG A 218 12.55 10.64 -6.86
N SER A 219 12.85 10.43 -8.14
CA SER A 219 12.55 11.40 -9.22
C SER A 219 11.07 11.51 -9.57
N TRP A 220 10.27 10.48 -9.28
CA TRP A 220 8.84 10.46 -9.50
C TRP A 220 8.09 11.15 -8.35
N LEU A 221 8.37 10.78 -7.09
CA LEU A 221 7.83 11.48 -5.92
C LEU A 221 8.15 12.99 -5.96
N ALA A 222 9.36 13.37 -6.39
CA ALA A 222 9.74 14.78 -6.54
C ALA A 222 9.02 15.55 -7.69
N ARG A 223 8.28 14.86 -8.56
CA ARG A 223 7.40 15.46 -9.58
C ARG A 223 5.94 15.41 -9.18
N ASP A 224 5.50 14.27 -8.65
CA ASP A 224 4.18 14.05 -8.05
C ASP A 224 3.85 15.14 -7.02
N TRP A 225 4.81 15.44 -6.14
CA TRP A 225 4.74 16.55 -5.18
C TRP A 225 4.38 17.91 -5.82
N LYS A 226 4.80 18.18 -7.07
CA LYS A 226 4.48 19.44 -7.76
C LYS A 226 3.03 19.52 -8.21
N ILE A 227 2.40 18.38 -8.48
CA ILE A 227 0.96 18.32 -8.79
C ILE A 227 0.16 18.53 -7.49
N ILE A 228 0.61 17.95 -6.38
CA ILE A 228 0.06 18.23 -5.05
C ILE A 228 0.14 19.73 -4.73
N CYS A 229 1.31 20.37 -4.92
CA CYS A 229 1.46 21.82 -4.74
C CYS A 229 0.54 22.67 -5.63
N ALA A 230 0.12 22.17 -6.79
CA ALA A 230 -0.76 22.88 -7.73
C ALA A 230 -2.27 22.61 -7.51
N SER A 231 -2.61 21.72 -6.57
CA SER A 231 -3.98 21.28 -6.31
C SER A 231 -4.74 22.22 -5.36
N ASP A 232 -6.05 22.30 -5.53
CA ASP A 232 -7.00 22.98 -4.61
C ASP A 232 -7.51 22.01 -3.53
N TYR A 233 -8.03 22.52 -2.42
CA TYR A 233 -8.62 21.71 -1.36
C TYR A 233 -9.80 20.87 -1.87
N SER A 234 -9.64 19.55 -1.91
CA SER A 234 -10.70 18.59 -2.29
C SER A 234 -10.43 17.21 -1.68
N ALA A 235 -11.47 16.37 -1.58
CA ALA A 235 -11.33 14.97 -1.14
C ALA A 235 -10.26 14.18 -1.92
N ASN A 236 -10.17 14.39 -3.24
CA ASN A 236 -9.15 13.76 -4.08
C ASN A 236 -7.74 14.30 -3.80
N SER A 237 -7.61 15.61 -3.57
CA SER A 237 -6.33 16.25 -3.21
C SER A 237 -5.84 15.78 -1.84
N ILE A 238 -6.75 15.67 -0.86
CA ILE A 238 -6.48 15.12 0.48
C ILE A 238 -6.00 13.66 0.36
N THR A 239 -6.70 12.85 -0.43
CA THR A 239 -6.30 11.46 -0.71
C THR A 239 -4.89 11.39 -1.31
N HIS A 240 -4.58 12.25 -2.29
CA HIS A 240 -3.25 12.35 -2.91
C HIS A 240 -2.17 12.71 -1.87
N ILE A 241 -2.44 13.68 -1.00
CA ILE A 241 -1.52 14.11 0.08
C ILE A 241 -1.23 12.97 1.05
N LEU A 242 -2.26 12.33 1.60
CA LEU A 242 -2.11 11.25 2.57
C LEU A 242 -1.35 10.06 1.95
N LEU A 243 -1.72 9.65 0.73
CA LEU A 243 -1.01 8.63 -0.05
C LEU A 243 0.47 8.99 -0.25
N HIS A 244 0.78 10.25 -0.60
CA HIS A 244 2.16 10.69 -0.78
C HIS A 244 2.97 10.57 0.52
N PHE A 245 2.42 11.04 1.64
CA PHE A 245 3.11 11.00 2.93
C PHE A 245 3.34 9.57 3.43
N LEU A 246 2.31 8.73 3.39
CA LEU A 246 2.38 7.31 3.79
C LEU A 246 3.39 6.53 2.94
N VAL A 247 3.19 6.47 1.62
CA VAL A 247 4.08 5.74 0.70
C VAL A 247 5.52 6.26 0.78
N ARG A 248 5.72 7.58 0.92
CA ARG A 248 7.07 8.15 1.05
C ARG A 248 7.72 7.82 2.40
N SER A 249 6.95 7.77 3.49
CA SER A 249 7.47 7.47 4.82
C SER A 249 7.98 6.03 4.89
N SER A 250 7.19 5.04 4.48
CA SER A 250 7.65 3.64 4.43
C SER A 250 8.81 3.41 3.45
N LEU A 251 8.90 4.19 2.36
CA LEU A 251 10.06 4.16 1.45
C LEU A 251 11.28 4.94 1.94
N GLN A 252 11.24 5.61 3.11
CA GLN A 252 12.27 6.59 3.49
C GLN A 252 13.68 5.98 3.58
N GLY A 253 13.84 4.77 4.10
CA GLY A 253 15.15 4.09 4.18
C GLY A 253 15.80 3.80 2.82
N ILE A 254 14.99 3.52 1.79
CA ILE A 254 15.45 3.38 0.39
C ILE A 254 15.82 4.75 -0.18
N LEU A 255 15.03 5.77 0.15
CA LEU A 255 15.16 7.12 -0.42
C LEU A 255 16.35 7.88 0.19
N SER A 256 16.73 7.60 1.43
CA SER A 256 17.82 8.25 2.19
C SER A 256 19.23 7.74 1.87
N GLU A 257 19.40 6.54 1.29
CA GLU A 257 20.73 5.99 0.90
C GLU A 257 21.61 6.90 0.01
N HIS A 258 21.07 8.04 -0.48
CA HIS A 258 21.77 9.00 -1.33
C HIS A 258 21.64 10.45 -0.83
N SER A 259 21.13 10.68 0.38
CA SER A 259 20.93 12.01 0.97
C SER A 259 20.54 11.89 2.45
N ASP A 260 21.42 12.32 3.36
CA ASP A 260 21.18 12.32 4.81
C ASP A 260 20.11 13.36 5.22
N ALA A 261 19.86 14.36 4.37
CA ALA A 261 18.84 15.37 4.62
C ALA A 261 17.41 14.78 4.46
N PRO A 262 16.49 15.03 5.41
CA PRO A 262 15.10 14.62 5.29
C PRO A 262 14.42 15.29 4.08
N PHE A 263 13.26 14.74 3.67
CA PHE A 263 12.44 15.39 2.67
C PHE A 263 12.06 16.80 3.12
N ALA A 264 12.14 17.78 2.21
CA ALA A 264 11.82 19.17 2.50
C ALA A 264 10.68 19.66 1.60
N LEU A 265 9.72 20.36 2.21
CA LEU A 265 8.59 21.03 1.55
C LEU A 265 9.09 22.11 0.59
N LYS A 266 9.33 21.73 -0.68
CA LYS A 266 9.83 22.63 -1.73
C LYS A 266 8.75 22.93 -2.76
N GLY A 267 8.64 24.21 -3.12
CA GLY A 267 7.67 24.73 -4.10
C GLY A 267 6.62 25.64 -3.48
N THR A 268 6.05 26.52 -4.29
CA THR A 268 4.87 27.32 -3.91
C THR A 268 3.64 26.43 -3.97
N VAL A 269 2.91 26.31 -2.86
CA VAL A 269 1.58 25.68 -2.85
C VAL A 269 0.54 26.72 -3.26
N LYS A 270 -0.36 26.33 -4.17
CA LYS A 270 -1.46 27.16 -4.68
C LYS A 270 -2.48 27.48 -3.58
N ASP A 271 -2.92 26.43 -2.88
CA ASP A 271 -3.93 26.51 -1.83
C ASP A 271 -3.28 26.63 -0.45
N HIS A 272 -3.62 27.68 0.29
CA HIS A 272 -3.05 27.95 1.61
C HIS A 272 -3.61 27.02 2.68
N GLU A 273 -4.89 26.68 2.63
CA GLU A 273 -5.53 25.82 3.63
C GLU A 273 -4.97 24.39 3.53
N LEU A 274 -4.92 23.86 2.31
CA LEU A 274 -4.30 22.58 2.00
C LEU A 274 -2.81 22.55 2.41
N LYS A 275 -2.09 23.67 2.30
CA LYS A 275 -0.71 23.78 2.83
C LYS A 275 -0.67 23.69 4.35
N THR A 276 -1.40 24.55 5.07
CA THR A 276 -1.22 24.71 6.54
C THR A 276 -1.98 23.68 7.36
N ALA A 277 -3.14 23.23 6.91
CA ALA A 277 -3.96 22.26 7.64
C ALA A 277 -3.56 20.80 7.34
N LEU A 278 -2.83 20.52 6.25
CA LEU A 278 -2.48 19.15 5.85
C LEU A 278 -0.98 18.98 5.54
N MET A 279 -0.44 19.70 4.54
CA MET A 279 0.90 19.40 4.01
C MET A 279 2.02 19.66 5.02
N VAL A 280 1.90 20.68 5.87
CA VAL A 280 2.87 20.97 6.93
C VAL A 280 2.75 19.96 8.09
N PRO A 281 1.58 19.76 8.73
CA PRO A 281 1.42 18.76 9.79
C PRO A 281 1.88 17.33 9.42
N PHE A 282 1.46 16.80 8.27
CA PHE A 282 1.86 15.45 7.86
C PHE A 282 3.35 15.36 7.48
N HIS A 283 3.98 16.47 7.08
CA HIS A 283 5.42 16.52 6.86
C HIS A 283 6.21 16.53 8.17
N GLU A 284 5.79 17.35 9.13
CA GLU A 284 6.39 17.38 10.48
C GLU A 284 6.23 16.03 11.18
N PHE A 285 5.09 15.36 10.99
CA PHE A 285 4.81 14.03 11.52
C PHE A 285 5.64 12.92 10.85
N CYS A 286 5.75 12.90 9.52
CA CYS A 286 6.41 11.80 8.80
C CYS A 286 7.94 11.92 8.70
N PHE A 287 8.51 13.13 8.77
CA PHE A 287 9.92 13.37 8.42
C PHE A 287 10.71 14.27 9.39
N MET A 288 10.07 14.87 10.39
CA MET A 288 10.71 15.80 11.32
C MET A 288 10.58 15.31 12.77
N ARG A 289 11.19 16.05 13.70
CA ARG A 289 11.24 15.70 15.13
C ARG A 289 10.54 16.74 16.03
N ALA A 290 9.64 17.57 15.46
CA ALA A 290 8.87 18.55 16.23
C ALA A 290 8.05 17.88 17.35
N THR A 291 8.03 18.47 18.54
CA THR A 291 7.46 17.85 19.76
C THR A 291 5.92 17.83 19.77
N ASP A 292 5.27 18.61 18.91
CA ASP A 292 3.84 18.73 18.74
C ASP A 292 3.32 18.04 17.45
N ARG A 293 4.19 17.37 16.68
CA ARG A 293 3.87 16.77 15.38
C ARG A 293 2.64 15.85 15.37
N ILE A 294 2.42 15.07 16.45
CA ILE A 294 1.22 14.23 16.61
C ILE A 294 -0.03 15.11 16.79
N HIS A 295 0.03 16.15 17.63
CA HIS A 295 -1.08 17.10 17.81
C HIS A 295 -1.43 17.82 16.51
N GLN A 296 -0.43 18.25 15.73
CA GLN A 296 -0.66 18.87 14.42
C GLN A 296 -1.40 17.91 13.47
N ALA A 297 -0.97 16.65 13.37
CA ALA A 297 -1.57 15.66 12.48
C ALA A 297 -2.97 15.18 12.94
N VAL A 298 -3.24 15.13 14.25
CA VAL A 298 -4.60 14.94 14.78
C VAL A 298 -5.49 16.15 14.40
N GLY A 299 -4.95 17.36 14.50
CA GLY A 299 -5.60 18.58 14.00
C GLY A 299 -5.93 18.51 12.50
N SER A 300 -5.05 17.94 11.67
CA SER A 300 -5.32 17.69 10.26
C SER A 300 -6.47 16.73 10.01
N ILE A 301 -6.56 15.63 10.76
CA ILE A 301 -7.68 14.68 10.63
C ILE A 301 -8.99 15.37 11.04
N LYS A 302 -9.01 16.10 12.15
CA LYS A 302 -10.18 16.89 12.55
C LYS A 302 -10.58 17.91 11.49
N HIS A 303 -9.63 18.66 10.92
CA HIS A 303 -9.90 19.63 9.84
C HIS A 303 -10.52 18.97 8.59
N ILE A 304 -10.10 17.76 8.20
CA ILE A 304 -10.73 16.99 7.12
C ILE A 304 -12.22 16.75 7.43
N LEU A 305 -12.51 16.29 8.66
CA LEU A 305 -13.85 15.91 9.12
C LEU A 305 -14.76 17.12 9.33
N ASP A 306 -14.27 18.18 9.96
CA ASP A 306 -14.96 19.45 10.21
C ASP A 306 -15.34 20.16 8.90
N LYS A 307 -14.52 20.02 7.85
CA LYS A 307 -14.84 20.49 6.48
C LYS A 307 -15.76 19.55 5.70
N GLY A 308 -16.23 18.45 6.30
CA GLY A 308 -17.07 17.44 5.65
C GLY A 308 -16.38 16.70 4.50
N ALA A 309 -15.04 16.73 4.43
CA ALA A 309 -14.32 16.09 3.35
C ALA A 309 -14.31 14.56 3.52
N ARG A 310 -14.46 13.85 2.39
CA ARG A 310 -14.52 12.39 2.32
C ARG A 310 -13.42 11.84 1.41
N PRO A 311 -12.13 11.88 1.84
CA PRO A 311 -11.05 11.22 1.12
C PRO A 311 -11.28 9.70 1.03
N ASP A 312 -10.39 8.97 0.35
CA ASP A 312 -10.45 7.50 0.37
C ASP A 312 -10.41 6.97 1.81
N ALA A 313 -11.43 6.18 2.15
CA ALA A 313 -11.66 5.71 3.52
C ALA A 313 -10.53 4.82 4.03
N ALA A 314 -9.93 3.98 3.18
CA ALA A 314 -8.81 3.15 3.58
C ALA A 314 -7.57 4.00 3.81
N VAL A 315 -7.31 5.01 2.99
CA VAL A 315 -6.18 5.94 3.17
C VAL A 315 -6.31 6.72 4.49
N LEU A 316 -7.51 7.16 4.85
CA LEU A 316 -7.75 7.84 6.14
C LEU A 316 -7.59 6.89 7.34
N VAL A 317 -8.12 5.66 7.27
CA VAL A 317 -7.98 4.68 8.36
C VAL A 317 -6.53 4.22 8.56
N HIS A 318 -5.75 4.04 7.49
CA HIS A 318 -4.31 3.80 7.62
C HIS A 318 -3.55 5.02 8.19
N SER A 319 -4.01 6.25 7.91
CA SER A 319 -3.45 7.46 8.53
C SER A 319 -3.71 7.50 10.04
N ILE A 320 -4.88 7.02 10.48
CA ILE A 320 -5.23 6.84 11.89
C ILE A 320 -4.37 5.74 12.53
N GLU A 321 -4.22 4.58 11.91
CA GLU A 321 -3.32 3.53 12.42
C GLU A 321 -1.88 4.02 12.57
N PHE A 322 -1.37 4.75 11.57
CA PHE A 322 -0.01 5.28 11.58
C PHE A 322 0.19 6.34 12.68
N LEU A 323 -0.84 7.13 13.01
CA LEU A 323 -0.84 8.01 14.18
C LEU A 323 -0.93 7.22 15.50
N MET A 324 -1.76 6.18 15.58
CA MET A 324 -1.89 5.37 16.81
C MET A 324 -0.58 4.68 17.19
N ARG A 325 0.16 4.18 16.20
CA ARG A 325 1.51 3.61 16.37
C ARG A 325 2.47 4.57 17.07
N ASP A 326 2.55 5.82 16.58
CA ASP A 326 3.35 6.86 17.20
C ASP A 326 2.82 7.22 18.59
N PHE A 327 1.50 7.40 18.75
CA PHE A 327 0.88 7.67 20.05
C PHE A 327 1.35 6.67 21.12
N MET A 328 1.27 5.37 20.85
CA MET A 328 1.66 4.31 21.79
C MET A 328 3.14 4.43 22.20
N VAL A 329 4.06 4.66 21.26
CA VAL A 329 5.50 4.85 21.54
C VAL A 329 5.79 6.04 22.47
N PHE A 330 4.90 7.04 22.52
CA PHE A 330 4.99 8.21 23.39
C PHE A 330 3.98 8.22 24.57
N MET A 331 3.19 7.14 24.77
CA MET A 331 2.26 6.96 25.90
C MET A 331 2.98 6.54 27.18
N ASN A 332 3.99 7.31 27.58
CA ASN A 332 4.73 7.08 28.82
C ASN A 332 5.04 8.41 29.53
N PRO A 333 5.25 8.43 30.87
CA PRO A 333 5.45 9.66 31.63
C PRO A 333 6.66 10.51 31.23
N SER A 334 7.63 9.96 30.48
CA SER A 334 8.79 10.71 29.99
C SER A 334 8.53 11.45 28.67
N GLY A 335 7.48 11.07 27.93
CA GLY A 335 7.17 11.60 26.59
C GLY A 335 8.24 11.34 25.54
N ARG A 336 9.18 10.41 25.77
CA ARG A 336 10.22 9.96 24.82
C ARG A 336 9.84 8.61 24.21
N PRO A 337 10.50 8.13 23.13
CA PRO A 337 10.23 6.80 22.61
C PRO A 337 10.55 5.73 23.66
N ALA A 338 9.56 4.90 23.98
CA ALA A 338 9.73 3.76 24.87
C ALA A 338 9.05 2.52 24.27
N PHE A 339 9.76 1.40 24.24
CA PHE A 339 9.25 0.12 23.72
C PHE A 339 8.90 -0.89 24.81
N ASP A 340 9.33 -0.65 26.05
CA ASP A 340 9.03 -1.52 27.20
C ASP A 340 7.52 -1.46 27.53
N GLY A 341 6.87 -2.62 27.55
CA GLY A 341 5.42 -2.73 27.74
C GLY A 341 4.57 -2.48 26.49
N LEU A 342 5.16 -2.30 25.29
CA LEU A 342 4.38 -2.17 24.06
C LEU A 342 3.84 -3.52 23.58
N LEU A 343 2.50 -3.61 23.46
CA LEU A 343 1.81 -4.64 22.69
C LEU A 343 1.51 -4.10 21.28
N LEU A 344 2.11 -4.69 20.24
CA LEU A 344 2.01 -4.22 18.85
C LEU A 344 1.87 -5.39 17.87
N PRO A 345 1.24 -5.20 16.70
CA PRO A 345 1.44 -6.08 15.54
C PRO A 345 2.92 -6.14 15.14
N PHE A 346 3.39 -7.30 14.66
CA PHE A 346 4.80 -7.53 14.31
C PHE A 346 5.38 -6.45 13.37
N SER A 347 4.67 -6.17 12.28
CA SER A 347 5.05 -5.18 11.27
C SER A 347 5.06 -3.74 11.80
N TRP A 348 4.16 -3.42 12.75
CA TRP A 348 4.14 -2.12 13.44
C TRP A 348 5.36 -1.98 14.35
N ALA A 349 5.72 -3.03 15.10
CA ALA A 349 6.91 -3.04 15.93
C ALA A 349 8.20 -2.89 15.09
N GLN A 350 8.28 -3.56 13.93
CA GLN A 350 9.45 -3.49 13.04
C GLN A 350 9.63 -2.10 12.42
N ASP A 351 8.55 -1.48 11.92
CA ASP A 351 8.55 -0.11 11.38
C ASP A 351 8.94 0.92 12.45
N LEU A 352 8.33 0.84 13.64
CA LEU A 352 8.61 1.75 14.75
C LEU A 352 10.03 1.60 15.30
N ALA A 353 10.53 0.37 15.48
CA ALA A 353 11.89 0.14 15.96
C ALA A 353 12.94 0.75 15.02
N HIS A 354 12.73 0.68 13.70
CA HIS A 354 13.60 1.33 12.72
C HIS A 354 13.43 2.85 12.68
N LYS A 355 12.19 3.35 12.82
CA LYS A 355 11.89 4.79 12.88
C LYS A 355 12.50 5.49 14.09
N TYR A 356 12.66 4.77 15.22
CA TYR A 356 13.10 5.34 16.50
C TYR A 356 14.44 4.84 17.06
N LYS A 357 15.16 3.94 16.36
CA LYS A 357 16.46 3.37 16.80
C LYS A 357 17.43 4.41 17.38
N ASP A 358 17.56 5.57 16.72
CA ASP A 358 18.47 6.67 17.09
C ASP A 358 17.71 7.99 17.42
N VAL A 359 16.61 7.89 18.18
CA VAL A 359 15.76 9.05 18.54
C VAL A 359 15.57 9.18 20.05
N SER A 360 16.14 10.25 20.62
CA SER A 360 15.92 10.66 22.02
C SER A 360 14.82 11.72 22.19
N ASP A 361 14.31 12.26 21.09
CA ASP A 361 13.45 13.44 21.05
C ASP A 361 11.99 13.11 21.39
N GLY A 362 11.39 13.92 22.27
CA GLY A 362 10.06 13.65 22.79
C GLY A 362 8.90 14.02 21.85
N CYS A 363 7.69 13.65 22.25
CA CYS A 363 6.45 14.09 21.61
C CYS A 363 5.30 14.22 22.63
N SER A 364 4.38 15.16 22.39
CA SER A 364 3.20 15.39 23.21
C SER A 364 2.01 14.54 22.74
N THR A 365 1.53 13.65 23.61
CA THR A 365 0.35 12.79 23.41
C THR A 365 -0.95 13.40 23.98
N LYS A 366 -0.92 14.63 24.49
CA LYS A 366 -2.07 15.29 25.16
C LYS A 366 -3.32 15.50 24.29
N CYS A 367 -3.22 15.27 22.98
CA CYS A 367 -4.33 15.29 22.03
C CYS A 367 -5.07 13.95 21.90
N PHE A 368 -4.73 12.93 22.70
CA PHE A 368 -5.33 11.59 22.59
C PHE A 368 -6.87 11.59 22.69
N SER A 369 -7.44 12.47 23.53
CA SER A 369 -8.90 12.64 23.61
C SER A 369 -9.51 13.20 22.33
N GLU A 370 -8.87 14.19 21.72
CA GLU A 370 -9.26 14.75 20.41
C GLU A 370 -9.13 13.72 19.28
N PHE A 371 -8.12 12.85 19.37
CA PHE A 371 -7.89 11.76 18.42
C PHE A 371 -8.95 10.65 18.56
N CYS A 372 -9.31 10.27 19.79
CA CYS A 372 -10.44 9.39 20.06
C CYS A 372 -11.75 9.97 19.51
N THR A 373 -12.02 11.27 19.70
CA THR A 373 -13.19 11.94 19.10
C THR A 373 -13.18 11.86 17.56
N ALA A 374 -12.02 12.04 16.92
CA ALA A 374 -11.90 11.89 15.46
C ALA A 374 -12.15 10.45 14.99
N ILE A 375 -11.70 9.45 15.76
CA ILE A 375 -11.97 8.02 15.50
C ILE A 375 -13.46 7.70 15.67
N GLU A 376 -14.12 8.23 16.70
CA GLU A 376 -15.58 8.13 16.88
C GLU A 376 -16.34 8.70 15.67
N GLN A 377 -15.94 9.89 15.19
CA GLN A 377 -16.56 10.50 14.02
C GLN A 377 -16.34 9.70 12.74
N VAL A 378 -15.11 9.23 12.47
CA VAL A 378 -14.84 8.40 11.27
C VAL A 378 -15.64 7.10 11.30
N SER A 379 -15.70 6.41 12.43
CA SER A 379 -16.50 5.18 12.60
C SER A 379 -18.00 5.43 12.36
N ALA A 380 -18.57 6.48 12.96
CA ALA A 380 -19.96 6.85 12.77
C ALA A 380 -20.28 7.29 11.32
N GLU A 381 -19.39 8.04 10.68
CA GLU A 381 -19.55 8.47 9.28
C GLU A 381 -19.36 7.33 8.28
N LEU A 382 -18.56 6.30 8.61
CA LEU A 382 -18.42 5.09 7.79
C LEU A 382 -19.64 4.17 7.93
N CYS A 383 -20.12 3.94 9.16
CA CYS A 383 -21.20 2.98 9.43
C CYS A 383 -22.61 3.55 9.17
N PHE A 384 -22.81 4.84 9.43
CA PHE A 384 -24.15 5.49 9.48
C PHE A 384 -24.18 6.85 8.77
N GLY A 385 -23.29 7.07 7.80
CA GLY A 385 -23.04 8.40 7.20
C GLY A 385 -24.18 9.05 6.41
N MET A 386 -23.85 10.21 5.85
CA MET A 386 -24.72 10.99 4.96
C MET A 386 -24.99 10.25 3.62
N PRO A 387 -25.94 10.71 2.77
CA PRO A 387 -26.31 10.02 1.52
C PRO A 387 -25.20 9.92 0.46
N GLU A 388 -24.13 10.71 0.56
CA GLU A 388 -22.94 10.54 -0.27
C GLU A 388 -22.02 9.49 0.37
N PRO A 389 -21.86 8.29 -0.23
CA PRO A 389 -21.05 7.23 0.36
C PRO A 389 -19.56 7.56 0.29
N TRP A 390 -18.82 7.14 1.32
CA TRP A 390 -17.36 7.14 1.30
C TRP A 390 -16.81 6.39 0.08
N SER A 391 -15.60 6.77 -0.35
CA SER A 391 -14.92 6.11 -1.46
C SER A 391 -13.83 5.14 -0.99
N PHE A 392 -13.64 4.07 -1.76
CA PHE A 392 -12.56 3.09 -1.64
C PHE A 392 -12.04 2.75 -3.04
N ALA A 393 -10.74 2.91 -3.29
CA ALA A 393 -10.10 2.75 -4.59
C ALA A 393 -10.81 3.54 -5.72
N GLY A 394 -11.32 4.74 -5.40
CA GLY A 394 -12.04 5.62 -6.32
C GLY A 394 -13.46 5.16 -6.70
N LYS A 395 -14.05 4.21 -5.96
CA LYS A 395 -15.42 3.71 -6.13
C LYS A 395 -16.23 3.90 -4.83
N PRO A 396 -17.57 3.92 -4.86
CA PRO A 396 -18.37 3.85 -3.64
C PRO A 396 -18.01 2.63 -2.79
N ILE A 397 -17.89 2.82 -1.47
CA ILE A 397 -17.57 1.75 -0.53
C ILE A 397 -18.71 0.71 -0.46
N THR A 398 -18.35 -0.55 -0.23
CA THR A 398 -19.31 -1.64 0.00
C THR A 398 -19.38 -2.01 1.49
N PRO A 399 -20.50 -2.54 2.02
CA PRO A 399 -20.64 -2.83 3.44
C PRO A 399 -19.56 -3.72 4.06
N THR A 400 -19.08 -4.74 3.33
CA THR A 400 -17.98 -5.58 3.82
C THR A 400 -16.67 -4.80 3.98
N VAL A 401 -16.44 -3.74 3.19
CA VAL A 401 -15.27 -2.86 3.35
C VAL A 401 -15.49 -1.88 4.50
N VAL A 402 -16.72 -1.40 4.73
CA VAL A 402 -17.06 -0.62 5.94
C VAL A 402 -16.76 -1.43 7.20
N ASP A 403 -17.22 -2.68 7.27
CA ASP A 403 -16.98 -3.56 8.43
C ASP A 403 -15.49 -3.80 8.68
N VAL A 404 -14.71 -3.98 7.62
CA VAL A 404 -13.24 -4.19 7.66
C VAL A 404 -12.48 -2.92 8.06
N LEU A 405 -12.94 -1.74 7.67
CA LEU A 405 -12.35 -0.49 8.13
C LEU A 405 -12.73 -0.20 9.60
N ASN A 406 -13.96 -0.53 10.01
CA ASN A 406 -14.42 -0.27 11.38
C ASN A 406 -13.81 -1.22 12.42
N ILE A 407 -13.61 -2.50 12.10
CA ILE A 407 -12.84 -3.44 12.96
C ILE A 407 -11.38 -2.97 13.13
N ARG A 408 -10.77 -2.38 12.10
CA ARG A 408 -9.41 -1.82 12.19
C ARG A 408 -9.33 -0.60 13.12
N LEU A 409 -10.33 0.28 13.09
CA LEU A 409 -10.46 1.36 14.09
C LEU A 409 -10.64 0.81 15.51
N CYS A 410 -11.40 -0.28 15.68
CA CYS A 410 -11.51 -0.97 16.98
C CYS A 410 -10.16 -1.54 17.44
N TRP A 411 -9.36 -2.13 16.52
CA TRP A 411 -8.02 -2.63 16.84
C TRP A 411 -7.06 -1.51 17.29
N CYS A 412 -7.09 -0.32 16.68
CA CYS A 412 -6.30 0.82 17.14
C CYS A 412 -6.55 1.14 18.61
N ILE A 413 -7.81 1.28 19.01
CA ILE A 413 -8.17 1.62 20.40
C ILE A 413 -7.90 0.44 21.34
N ALA A 414 -8.18 -0.81 20.92
CA ALA A 414 -7.93 -2.00 21.72
C ALA A 414 -6.44 -2.28 21.95
N LEU A 415 -5.57 -1.94 21.00
CA LEU A 415 -4.11 -1.99 21.16
C LEU A 415 -3.62 -0.93 22.15
N ALA A 416 -4.13 0.30 22.08
CA ALA A 416 -3.81 1.35 23.06
C ALA A 416 -4.26 0.97 24.48
N ILE A 417 -5.50 0.48 24.65
CA ILE A 417 -6.00 -0.08 25.92
C ILE A 417 -5.10 -1.24 26.40
N GLY A 418 -4.64 -2.10 25.48
CA GLY A 418 -3.74 -3.21 25.78
C GLY A 418 -2.32 -2.83 26.19
N HIS A 419 -1.95 -1.54 26.12
CA HIS A 419 -0.67 -0.97 26.52
C HIS A 419 -0.77 -0.06 27.77
N MET A 420 -1.90 0.64 27.95
CA MET A 420 -2.14 1.53 29.10
C MET A 420 -1.98 0.81 30.45
N ASP A 421 -1.49 1.53 31.46
CA ASP A 421 -1.54 1.04 32.85
C ASP A 421 -3.01 1.00 33.34
N PRO A 422 -3.41 0.05 34.21
CA PRO A 422 -4.75 0.03 34.82
C PRO A 422 -5.16 1.33 35.56
N LEU A 423 -4.22 2.22 35.87
CA LEU A 423 -4.42 3.53 36.50
C LEU A 423 -4.24 4.72 35.53
N ASP A 424 -4.10 4.50 34.21
CA ASP A 424 -3.95 5.57 33.22
C ASP A 424 -5.22 6.44 33.12
N GLU A 425 -5.06 7.77 33.15
CA GLU A 425 -6.17 8.74 33.09
C GLU A 425 -6.99 8.66 31.78
N ASN A 426 -6.42 8.11 30.71
CA ASN A 426 -7.03 7.96 29.39
C ASN A 426 -7.76 6.62 29.21
N LEU A 427 -7.50 5.62 30.05
CA LEU A 427 -8.09 4.28 29.93
C LEU A 427 -9.64 4.29 29.95
N PRO A 428 -10.33 5.07 30.83
CA PRO A 428 -11.79 5.17 30.80
C PRO A 428 -12.34 5.74 29.49
N LEU A 429 -11.64 6.72 28.91
CA LEU A 429 -12.02 7.34 27.63
C LEU A 429 -11.82 6.37 26.47
N ALA A 430 -10.68 5.67 26.41
CA ALA A 430 -10.43 4.66 25.39
C ALA A 430 -11.47 3.53 25.45
N LEU A 431 -11.84 3.07 26.65
CA LEU A 431 -12.91 2.08 26.86
C LEU A 431 -14.31 2.61 26.48
N GLU A 432 -14.57 3.90 26.58
CA GLU A 432 -15.82 4.51 26.07
C GLU A 432 -15.82 4.59 24.54
N THR A 433 -14.74 5.11 23.95
CA THR A 433 -14.57 5.21 22.49
C THR A 433 -14.68 3.83 21.84
N LEU A 434 -14.01 2.80 22.36
CA LEU A 434 -14.08 1.44 21.83
C LEU A 434 -15.51 0.86 21.82
N ARG A 435 -16.30 1.11 22.88
CA ARG A 435 -17.71 0.69 22.95
C ARG A 435 -18.60 1.43 21.95
N LYS A 436 -18.38 2.74 21.75
CA LYS A 436 -19.12 3.53 20.75
C LYS A 436 -18.86 3.05 19.33
N ILE A 437 -17.58 2.97 18.92
CA ILE A 437 -17.20 2.60 17.54
C ILE A 437 -17.52 1.15 17.19
N SER A 438 -17.73 0.29 18.19
CA SER A 438 -18.16 -1.09 17.99
C SER A 438 -19.68 -1.28 17.99
N SER A 439 -20.45 -0.26 18.39
CA SER A 439 -21.91 -0.32 18.48
C SER A 439 -22.59 -0.45 17.11
N ASP A 440 -23.75 -1.10 17.10
CA ASP A 440 -24.66 -1.15 15.95
C ASP A 440 -25.81 -0.12 16.06
N GLU A 441 -25.83 0.66 17.15
CA GLU A 441 -26.85 1.66 17.43
C GLU A 441 -26.72 2.85 16.46
N MET A 442 -27.51 2.81 15.39
CA MET A 442 -27.59 3.88 14.40
C MET A 442 -28.04 5.20 15.07
N PRO A 443 -27.26 6.29 15.00
CA PRO A 443 -27.63 7.56 15.64
C PRO A 443 -28.94 8.13 15.07
N LEU A 444 -29.75 8.77 15.93
CA LEU A 444 -31.07 9.33 15.57
C LEU A 444 -31.07 10.37 14.43
N LYS A 445 -29.90 10.85 13.99
CA LYS A 445 -29.73 11.80 12.89
C LYS A 445 -29.40 11.12 11.55
N CYS A 446 -29.14 9.83 11.56
CA CYS A 446 -28.68 9.04 10.41
C CYS A 446 -29.87 8.38 9.70
N LEU A 447 -29.89 8.43 8.37
CA LEU A 447 -30.96 7.86 7.54
C LEU A 447 -30.55 6.57 6.83
N HIS A 448 -29.27 6.23 6.86
CA HIS A 448 -28.68 5.11 6.15
C HIS A 448 -27.72 4.34 7.06
N ARG A 449 -27.67 3.03 6.87
CA ARG A 449 -26.62 2.16 7.39
C ARG A 449 -25.81 1.63 6.21
N TYR A 450 -24.49 1.72 6.32
CA TYR A 450 -23.55 1.21 5.33
C TYR A 450 -22.73 0.03 5.86
N SER A 451 -22.72 -0.27 7.15
CA SER A 451 -22.16 -1.51 7.73
C SER A 451 -23.12 -2.70 7.64
N THR A 452 -22.64 -3.92 7.93
CA THR A 452 -23.50 -5.09 8.11
C THR A 452 -23.74 -5.40 9.59
N ALA A 453 -24.92 -5.93 9.93
CA ALA A 453 -25.25 -6.41 11.29
C ALA A 453 -24.48 -7.69 11.71
N ALA A 454 -23.52 -8.14 10.89
CA ALA A 454 -22.61 -9.26 11.15
C ALA A 454 -21.14 -8.80 11.29
N GLY A 455 -20.90 -7.49 11.39
CA GLY A 455 -19.57 -6.92 11.53
C GLY A 455 -18.84 -7.50 12.74
N THR A 456 -17.64 -8.05 12.53
CA THR A 456 -16.85 -8.67 13.61
C THR A 456 -16.47 -7.69 14.71
N TYR A 457 -16.55 -6.38 14.44
CA TYR A 457 -16.29 -5.30 15.38
C TYR A 457 -17.27 -5.28 16.56
N HIS A 458 -18.51 -5.78 16.39
CA HIS A 458 -19.51 -5.82 17.47
C HIS A 458 -19.06 -6.61 18.71
N ILE A 459 -18.04 -7.46 18.61
CA ILE A 459 -17.47 -8.19 19.75
C ILE A 459 -16.92 -7.24 20.84
N PHE A 460 -16.48 -6.04 20.46
CA PHE A 460 -15.94 -5.03 21.37
C PHE A 460 -17.01 -4.25 22.15
N THR A 461 -18.31 -4.37 21.81
CA THR A 461 -19.41 -3.63 22.47
C THR A 461 -19.53 -3.88 23.97
N LYS A 462 -19.07 -5.07 24.42
CA LYS A 462 -19.13 -5.51 25.82
C LYS A 462 -17.83 -5.27 26.59
N VAL A 463 -16.84 -4.62 25.97
CA VAL A 463 -15.54 -4.37 26.61
C VAL A 463 -15.67 -3.28 27.67
N ASN A 464 -15.46 -3.68 28.92
CA ASN A 464 -15.57 -2.88 30.13
C ASN A 464 -14.22 -2.64 30.83
N ASP A 465 -13.20 -3.42 30.49
CA ASP A 465 -11.86 -3.37 31.07
C ASP A 465 -10.77 -3.83 30.06
N GLN A 466 -9.50 -3.70 30.45
CA GLN A 466 -8.35 -4.07 29.63
C GLN A 466 -8.30 -5.56 29.27
N GLN A 467 -8.70 -6.46 30.17
CA GLN A 467 -8.66 -7.90 29.93
C GLN A 467 -9.74 -8.33 28.93
N ALA A 468 -10.92 -7.69 28.98
CA ALA A 468 -11.96 -7.83 27.97
C ALA A 468 -11.49 -7.30 26.60
N ALA A 469 -10.83 -6.14 26.56
CA ALA A 469 -10.29 -5.54 25.33
C ALA A 469 -9.27 -6.48 24.66
N LEU A 470 -8.31 -6.99 25.43
CA LEU A 470 -7.31 -7.94 24.99
C LEU A 470 -7.92 -9.27 24.53
N THR A 471 -8.96 -9.76 25.21
CA THR A 471 -9.66 -10.99 24.83
C THR A 471 -10.38 -10.83 23.47
N ALA A 472 -11.08 -9.71 23.27
CA ALA A 472 -11.75 -9.37 22.02
C ALA A 472 -10.74 -9.11 20.87
N LEU A 473 -9.59 -8.51 21.17
CA LEU A 473 -8.47 -8.36 20.24
C LEU A 473 -7.96 -9.73 19.79
N ARG A 474 -7.63 -10.65 20.71
CA ARG A 474 -7.20 -12.03 20.37
C ARG A 474 -8.23 -12.80 19.53
N GLN A 475 -9.51 -12.50 19.70
CA GLN A 475 -10.59 -13.17 18.96
C GLN A 475 -10.73 -12.66 17.52
N THR A 476 -10.28 -11.45 17.20
CA THR A 476 -10.47 -10.80 15.89
C THR A 476 -9.17 -10.54 15.12
N PHE A 477 -8.11 -10.12 15.82
CA PHE A 477 -6.79 -9.87 15.26
C PHE A 477 -6.07 -11.21 15.01
N ARG A 478 -6.22 -11.76 13.79
CA ARG A 478 -5.64 -13.07 13.39
C ARG A 478 -4.91 -13.06 12.04
N HIS A 479 -4.76 -11.88 11.44
CA HIS A 479 -4.09 -11.70 10.15
C HIS A 479 -2.57 -11.54 10.31
N GLU A 480 -2.13 -11.08 11.48
CA GLU A 480 -0.73 -10.86 11.86
C GLU A 480 -0.53 -11.30 13.32
N SER A 481 0.70 -11.61 13.71
CA SER A 481 1.07 -11.97 15.08
C SER A 481 1.30 -10.72 15.95
N LEU A 482 0.88 -10.77 17.21
CA LEU A 482 1.16 -9.70 18.17
C LEU A 482 2.49 -9.95 18.88
N ILE A 483 3.28 -8.90 19.09
CA ILE A 483 4.48 -8.88 19.91
C ILE A 483 4.19 -8.09 21.18
N LEU A 484 4.64 -8.61 22.31
CA LEU A 484 4.84 -7.83 23.53
C LEU A 484 6.34 -7.59 23.71
N VAL A 485 6.79 -6.33 23.67
CA VAL A 485 8.19 -5.99 23.95
C VAL A 485 8.35 -5.69 25.44
N LEU A 486 9.32 -6.33 26.10
CA LEU A 486 9.66 -6.12 27.52
C LEU A 486 11.15 -5.88 27.67
N LYS A 487 11.55 -5.02 28.62
CA LYS A 487 12.97 -4.82 28.96
C LYS A 487 13.56 -5.97 29.77
N ASP A 488 12.73 -6.64 30.58
CA ASP A 488 13.08 -7.79 31.41
C ASP A 488 11.99 -8.87 31.32
N ALA A 489 12.40 -10.13 31.18
CA ALA A 489 11.54 -11.30 31.15
C ALA A 489 10.66 -11.45 32.42
N GLN A 490 11.05 -10.85 33.54
CA GLN A 490 10.31 -10.90 34.81
C GLN A 490 9.17 -9.88 34.91
N LEU A 491 9.08 -8.89 34.01
CA LEU A 491 8.00 -7.90 34.06
C LEU A 491 6.63 -8.56 33.83
N ASN A 492 5.64 -8.16 34.63
CA ASN A 492 4.27 -8.63 34.51
C ASN A 492 3.50 -7.73 33.53
N HIS A 493 2.78 -8.35 32.60
CA HIS A 493 1.93 -7.66 31.64
C HIS A 493 0.74 -8.56 31.28
N PRO A 494 -0.51 -8.06 31.21
CA PRO A 494 -1.69 -8.92 30.97
C PRO A 494 -1.58 -9.74 29.68
N ALA A 495 -0.99 -9.17 28.61
CA ALA A 495 -0.83 -9.85 27.34
C ALA A 495 0.24 -10.97 27.32
N LYS A 496 1.09 -11.08 28.35
CA LYS A 496 2.22 -12.03 28.41
C LYS A 496 1.80 -13.50 28.41
N LEU A 497 0.58 -13.79 28.86
CA LEU A 497 0.00 -15.15 28.92
C LEU A 497 -1.04 -15.41 27.81
N MET A 498 -1.15 -14.51 26.82
CA MET A 498 -2.11 -14.67 25.73
C MET A 498 -1.55 -15.54 24.60
N VAL A 499 -2.20 -16.66 24.33
CA VAL A 499 -1.96 -17.49 23.14
C VAL A 499 -1.99 -16.62 21.87
N GLY A 500 -0.89 -16.61 21.11
CA GLY A 500 -0.71 -15.79 19.91
C GLY A 500 -0.01 -14.43 20.12
N VAL A 501 0.36 -14.09 21.37
CA VAL A 501 1.26 -12.98 21.69
C VAL A 501 2.67 -13.52 21.92
N HIS A 502 3.66 -12.98 21.22
CA HIS A 502 5.06 -13.38 21.34
C HIS A 502 5.82 -12.33 22.18
N THR A 503 6.41 -12.74 23.31
CA THR A 503 7.23 -11.84 24.12
C THR A 503 8.64 -11.74 23.56
N ILE A 504 9.08 -10.52 23.22
CA ILE A 504 10.47 -10.21 22.89
C ILE A 504 11.09 -9.46 24.08
N VAL A 505 12.14 -10.03 24.66
CA VAL A 505 12.89 -9.41 25.75
C VAL A 505 14.07 -8.65 25.14
N CYS A 506 14.08 -7.32 25.30
CA CYS A 506 15.06 -6.43 24.67
C CYS A 506 15.49 -5.34 25.67
N SER A 507 16.64 -5.54 26.32
CA SER A 507 17.13 -4.65 27.37
C SER A 507 17.63 -3.29 26.85
N ASP A 508 18.06 -3.24 25.59
CA ASP A 508 18.48 -2.04 24.87
C ASP A 508 17.53 -1.81 23.66
N PRO A 509 16.74 -0.72 23.63
CA PRO A 509 15.83 -0.43 22.52
C PRO A 509 16.53 -0.25 21.16
N THR A 510 17.83 0.03 21.11
CA THR A 510 18.57 0.15 19.85
C THR A 510 18.75 -1.23 19.17
N GLU A 511 18.83 -2.32 19.95
CA GLU A 511 18.93 -3.68 19.43
C GLU A 511 17.59 -4.28 18.98
N LEU A 512 16.47 -3.61 19.26
CA LEU A 512 15.13 -4.11 18.96
C LEU A 512 14.89 -4.29 17.46
N ALA A 513 15.32 -3.32 16.65
CA ALA A 513 15.26 -3.37 15.20
C ALA A 513 15.99 -4.62 14.65
N ASP A 514 17.25 -4.80 15.08
CA ASP A 514 18.13 -5.89 14.65
C ASP A 514 17.69 -7.25 15.21
N THR A 515 16.78 -7.25 16.18
CA THR A 515 16.14 -8.45 16.74
C THR A 515 14.90 -8.84 15.94
N LEU A 516 14.05 -7.87 15.58
CA LEU A 516 12.86 -8.08 14.75
C LEU A 516 13.23 -8.53 13.32
N ASP A 517 14.32 -8.00 12.76
CA ASP A 517 14.85 -8.47 11.47
C ASP A 517 15.33 -9.93 11.51
N LYS A 518 15.93 -10.37 12.62
CA LYS A 518 16.29 -11.79 12.82
C LYS A 518 15.04 -12.67 12.84
N PHE A 519 13.97 -12.26 13.53
CA PHE A 519 12.69 -12.99 13.49
C PHE A 519 12.04 -13.01 12.09
N THR A 520 12.29 -12.00 11.26
CA THR A 520 11.83 -11.96 9.85
C THR A 520 12.59 -12.97 8.97
N HIS A 521 13.86 -13.25 9.29
CA HIS A 521 14.72 -14.12 8.49
C HIS A 521 14.91 -15.55 9.04
N SER A 522 14.62 -15.78 10.32
CA SER A 522 14.63 -17.12 10.91
C SER A 522 13.28 -17.82 10.72
N SER A 523 13.26 -18.92 9.98
CA SER A 523 12.11 -19.82 9.91
C SER A 523 11.91 -20.56 11.24
N SER A 524 11.24 -19.89 12.19
CA SER A 524 10.86 -20.34 13.53
C SER A 524 11.99 -20.93 14.40
N PRO A 525 12.43 -20.27 15.50
CA PRO A 525 13.08 -21.03 16.58
C PRO A 525 12.14 -22.15 17.03
N SER A 526 12.68 -23.34 17.27
CA SER A 526 11.90 -24.54 17.58
C SER A 526 11.05 -24.35 18.83
N VAL A 527 9.74 -24.51 18.70
CA VAL A 527 8.83 -24.51 19.85
C VAL A 527 9.13 -25.74 20.70
N LEU A 528 9.60 -25.51 21.93
CA LEU A 528 9.54 -26.51 22.99
C LEU A 528 8.14 -26.43 23.60
N ASP A 529 7.20 -27.14 22.98
CA ASP A 529 5.89 -27.43 23.57
C ASP A 529 6.09 -28.47 24.69
N GLU A 530 6.63 -28.04 25.83
CA GLU A 530 6.55 -28.80 27.08
C GLU A 530 5.12 -28.70 27.63
N GLU A 531 4.21 -29.49 27.05
CA GLU A 531 2.94 -29.80 27.71
C GLU A 531 3.24 -30.43 29.09
N PRO A 532 2.66 -29.92 30.19
CA PRO A 532 2.84 -30.52 31.50
C PRO A 532 2.12 -31.88 31.53
N SER A 533 2.89 -32.97 31.51
CA SER A 533 2.34 -34.33 31.42
C SER A 533 1.67 -34.77 32.72
N ASP A 534 0.35 -34.58 32.82
CA ASP A 534 -0.51 -35.10 33.89
C ASP A 534 -0.48 -36.64 33.92
N SER A 535 0.50 -37.20 34.65
CA SER A 535 0.78 -38.64 34.67
C SER A 535 1.31 -39.13 36.03
N ASN A 536 0.66 -38.69 37.12
CA ASN A 536 0.87 -39.24 38.47
C ASN A 536 -0.45 -39.69 39.13
N PHE A 537 -1.19 -40.57 38.45
CA PHE A 537 -2.27 -41.36 39.06
C PHE A 537 -1.91 -42.84 39.05
N THR A 538 -1.44 -43.34 40.20
CA THR A 538 -1.25 -44.78 40.43
C THR A 538 -2.61 -45.48 40.56
N PRO A 539 -2.96 -46.44 39.69
CA PRO A 539 -4.19 -47.21 39.83
C PRO A 539 -4.04 -48.23 40.97
N GLN A 540 -4.92 -48.16 41.97
CA GLN A 540 -5.06 -49.24 42.96
C GLN A 540 -5.80 -50.43 42.34
N THR A 541 -5.34 -51.64 42.64
CA THR A 541 -5.92 -52.89 42.13
C THR A 541 -7.22 -53.25 42.84
N GLY A 542 -8.29 -53.48 42.08
CA GLY A 542 -9.50 -54.19 42.48
C GLY A 542 -9.84 -55.30 41.46
N PRO A 543 -10.36 -56.47 41.88
CA PRO A 543 -10.63 -57.60 40.98
C PRO A 543 -11.92 -57.45 40.16
N ALA A 544 -12.14 -58.39 39.22
CA ALA A 544 -13.15 -58.31 38.18
C ALA A 544 -14.34 -59.28 38.36
N GLU A 545 -15.51 -58.87 37.84
CA GLU A 545 -16.78 -59.59 37.58
C GLU A 545 -17.67 -58.60 36.76
N GLU A 546 -18.62 -58.94 35.89
CA GLU A 546 -18.83 -60.14 35.06
C GLU A 546 -19.72 -59.75 33.82
N HIS A 547 -20.17 -60.71 32.98
CA HIS A 547 -20.91 -60.48 31.71
C HIS A 547 -22.36 -59.96 31.85
N LEU A 548 -22.89 -59.25 30.83
CA LEU A 548 -23.99 -59.73 29.95
C LEU A 548 -24.44 -58.73 28.84
N ASP A 549 -25.26 -59.21 27.89
CA ASP A 549 -25.64 -58.58 26.60
C ASP A 549 -26.87 -57.64 26.61
N ALA A 550 -27.06 -56.82 25.55
CA ALA A 550 -28.14 -57.03 24.54
C ALA A 550 -28.49 -55.81 23.63
N VAL A 551 -28.44 -56.05 22.30
CA VAL A 551 -29.40 -55.68 21.21
C VAL A 551 -30.02 -54.26 21.11
N GLY A 552 -29.90 -53.64 19.92
CA GLY A 552 -30.80 -52.55 19.44
C GLY A 552 -30.58 -52.15 17.97
N HIS A 553 -31.59 -52.28 17.10
CA HIS A 553 -31.51 -51.95 15.65
C HIS A 553 -32.01 -50.54 15.30
N GLY A 554 -31.54 -49.95 14.18
CA GLY A 554 -32.09 -48.71 13.63
C GLY A 554 -31.50 -48.23 12.28
N HIS A 555 -31.93 -48.82 11.15
CA HIS A 555 -31.88 -48.17 9.82
C HIS A 555 -33.03 -47.11 9.72
N CYS A 556 -33.14 -46.16 8.77
CA CYS A 556 -32.76 -46.07 7.35
C CYS A 556 -32.69 -44.55 6.93
N VAL A 557 -31.73 -44.08 6.14
CA VAL A 557 -31.75 -43.87 4.65
C VAL A 557 -32.39 -42.55 4.12
N PHE A 558 -31.69 -41.94 3.15
CA PHE A 558 -32.07 -40.75 2.36
C PHE A 558 -33.13 -41.05 1.27
N PRO A 559 -33.82 -40.01 0.76
CA PRO A 559 -34.27 -39.95 -0.62
C PRO A 559 -33.47 -38.94 -1.48
N SER A 560 -33.62 -39.02 -2.80
CA SER A 560 -33.09 -38.09 -3.81
C SER A 560 -33.92 -38.21 -5.08
N ARG A 561 -33.76 -37.25 -6.02
CA ARG A 561 -34.37 -37.24 -7.39
C ARG A 561 -35.89 -36.94 -7.40
N GLU A 562 -36.50 -36.39 -8.45
CA GLU A 562 -35.98 -35.72 -9.66
C GLU A 562 -37.02 -34.75 -10.27
N ASN A 563 -36.58 -33.99 -11.28
CA ASN A 563 -37.33 -33.33 -12.38
C ASN A 563 -38.88 -33.34 -12.38
N GLU A 564 -39.48 -32.18 -12.69
CA GLU A 564 -40.33 -32.09 -13.89
C GLU A 564 -40.38 -30.67 -14.51
N LYS A 565 -41.21 -30.44 -15.53
CA LYS A 565 -40.93 -29.49 -16.62
C LYS A 565 -42.13 -28.64 -17.08
N SER A 566 -41.81 -27.40 -17.48
CA SER A 566 -42.49 -26.59 -18.53
C SER A 566 -43.87 -25.96 -18.28
N SER A 567 -44.11 -24.85 -19.01
CA SER A 567 -45.39 -24.14 -19.26
C SER A 567 -46.07 -23.47 -18.05
N SER A 568 -46.72 -22.31 -18.19
CA SER A 568 -46.58 -21.18 -19.14
C SER A 568 -47.34 -19.96 -18.57
N ASP A 569 -47.09 -18.76 -19.13
CA ASP A 569 -48.13 -17.83 -19.63
C ASP A 569 -47.67 -16.35 -19.60
N HIS A 570 -48.12 -15.59 -20.59
CA HIS A 570 -47.95 -14.14 -20.69
C HIS A 570 -49.26 -13.42 -20.37
N HIS A 571 -49.30 -12.67 -19.27
CA HIS A 571 -50.06 -11.42 -19.12
C HIS A 571 -49.11 -10.44 -18.38
N GLY A 572 -49.07 -9.14 -18.63
CA GLY A 572 -49.92 -8.31 -19.48
C GLY A 572 -50.33 -7.05 -18.71
N GLY A 573 -49.58 -5.95 -18.84
CA GLY A 573 -49.82 -4.75 -18.03
C GLY A 573 -48.94 -3.56 -18.41
N ILE A 574 -49.47 -2.68 -19.26
CA ILE A 574 -48.90 -1.35 -19.53
C ILE A 574 -49.69 -0.33 -18.71
N SER A 575 -49.01 0.54 -17.98
CA SER A 575 -49.47 1.93 -17.84
C SER A 575 -48.28 2.87 -17.56
N ARG A 576 -48.51 4.16 -17.80
CA ARG A 576 -47.56 5.25 -17.51
C ARG A 576 -48.01 5.99 -16.27
N HIS A 577 -47.06 6.55 -15.53
CA HIS A 577 -47.08 7.99 -15.24
C HIS A 577 -45.67 8.54 -15.03
#